data_AF-A0AAJ2L3Z9-F1
#
_entry.id   AF-A0AAJ2L3Z9-F1
#
_cell.length_a   1.000
_cell.length_b   1.000
_cell.length_c   1.000
_cell.angle_alpha   90.00
_cell.angle_beta   90.00
_cell.angle_gamma   90.00
#
_symmetry.space_group_name_H-M   'P 1'
#
loop_
_entity.id
_entity.type
_entity.pdbx_description
1 polymer ?
#
loop_
_entity_poly.entity_id
_entity_poly.type
_entity_poly.pdbx_seq_one_letter_code
_entity_poly.pdbx_strand_id
1 'polypeptide(L)'
;MERSLLQRIEAFLKESAMPPSVFGRAAAHDPRLVADLRGGREPGLDMICRVEHFMNKWRAERRAGQVAPQGDRRTRAFRRIEQGAQA
;
A
#
# COMPACT_ATOMS: atom_id res chain seq x y z
N MET A 1 -10.81 -5.32 -19.26
CA MET A 1 -9.84 -4.26 -18.92
C MET A 1 -8.99 -4.79 -17.78
N GLU A 2 -7.73 -5.15 -18.06
CA GLU A 2 -6.82 -5.70 -17.06
C GLU A 2 -6.57 -4.68 -15.94
N ARG A 3 -6.74 -5.11 -14.69
CA ARG A 3 -6.46 -4.26 -13.54
C ARG A 3 -4.95 -4.25 -13.33
N SER A 4 -4.30 -3.12 -13.63
CA SER A 4 -2.87 -2.97 -13.40
C SER A 4 -2.55 -3.18 -11.91
N LEU A 5 -1.31 -3.59 -11.59
CA LEU A 5 -0.88 -3.81 -10.21
C LEU A 5 -1.17 -2.58 -9.33
N LEU A 6 -0.97 -1.38 -9.88
CA LEU A 6 -1.26 -0.12 -9.22
C LEU A 6 -2.72 -0.03 -8.77
N GLN A 7 -3.69 -0.37 -9.62
CA GLN A 7 -5.11 -0.35 -9.24
C GLN A 7 -5.43 -1.33 -8.12
N ARG A 8 -4.79 -2.51 -8.11
CA ARG A 8 -4.97 -3.51 -7.04
C ARG A 8 -4.40 -3.00 -5.72
N ILE A 9 -3.25 -2.34 -5.77
CA ILE A 9 -2.63 -1.67 -4.62
C ILE A 9 -3.54 -0.54 -4.12
N GLU A 10 -4.05 0.32 -4.98
CA GLU A 10 -4.90 1.45 -4.55
C GLU A 10 -6.21 1.00 -3.92
N ALA A 11 -6.84 -0.06 -4.45
CA ALA A 11 -8.00 -0.67 -3.81
C ALA A 11 -7.66 -1.22 -2.42
N PHE A 12 -6.50 -1.87 -2.27
CA PHE A 12 -6.00 -2.35 -0.99
C PHE A 12 -5.71 -1.22 0.00
N LEU A 13 -5.10 -0.11 -0.45
CA LEU A 13 -4.85 1.05 0.41
C LEU A 13 -6.15 1.69 0.92
N LYS A 14 -7.19 1.75 0.08
CA LYS A 14 -8.53 2.19 0.51
C LYS A 14 -9.16 1.24 1.54
N GLU A 15 -9.07 -0.06 1.32
CA GLU A 15 -9.65 -1.08 2.21
C GLU A 15 -8.93 -1.15 3.58
N SER A 16 -7.61 -1.05 3.56
CA SER A 16 -6.76 -1.11 4.75
C SER A 16 -6.64 0.23 5.48
N ALA A 17 -7.02 1.34 4.83
CA ALA A 17 -6.73 2.71 5.27
C ALA A 17 -5.24 2.93 5.59
N MET A 18 -4.35 2.16 4.95
CA MET A 18 -2.91 2.19 5.15
C MET A 18 -2.26 3.25 4.24
N PRO A 19 -1.29 4.04 4.73
CA PRO A 19 -0.54 4.95 3.87
C PRO A 19 0.31 4.20 2.83
N PRO A 20 0.47 4.73 1.60
CA PRO A 20 1.26 4.10 0.54
C PRO A 20 2.73 3.86 0.92
N SER A 21 3.30 4.75 1.74
CA SER A 21 4.67 4.65 2.25
C SER A 21 4.85 3.54 3.29
N VAL A 22 3.80 3.28 4.10
CA VAL A 22 3.79 2.16 5.05
C VAL A 22 3.64 0.85 4.30
N PHE A 23 2.72 0.81 3.33
CA PHE A 23 2.56 -0.35 2.46
C PHE A 23 3.84 -0.73 1.75
N GLY A 24 4.53 0.23 1.11
CA GLY A 24 5.78 -0.04 0.42
C GLY A 24 6.87 -0.56 1.36
N ARG A 25 6.97 -0.02 2.59
CA ARG A 25 7.87 -0.53 3.62
C ARG A 25 7.51 -1.94 4.08
N ALA A 26 6.22 -2.27 4.19
CA ALA A 26 5.76 -3.57 4.67
C ALA A 26 5.84 -4.67 3.59
N ALA A 27 5.55 -4.33 2.33
CA ALA A 27 5.53 -5.29 1.22
C ALA A 27 6.91 -5.49 0.58
N ALA A 28 7.71 -4.42 0.47
CA ALA A 28 8.95 -4.42 -0.30
C ALA A 28 10.12 -3.72 0.39
N HIS A 29 9.98 -3.30 1.65
CA HIS A 29 10.96 -2.46 2.37
C HIS A 29 11.29 -1.12 1.69
N ASP A 30 10.45 -0.69 0.73
CA ASP A 30 10.65 0.53 -0.05
C ASP A 30 9.44 1.48 0.10
N PRO A 31 9.55 2.60 0.84
CA PRO A 31 8.45 3.54 1.02
C PRO A 31 8.08 4.32 -0.25
N ARG A 32 8.92 4.34 -1.29
CA ARG A 32 8.64 5.02 -2.57
C ARG A 32 7.94 4.14 -3.59
N LEU A 33 7.77 2.85 -3.31
CA LEU A 33 7.21 1.87 -4.24
C LEU A 33 5.94 2.38 -4.95
N VAL A 34 4.93 2.84 -4.20
CA VAL A 34 3.66 3.29 -4.79
C VAL A 34 3.82 4.60 -5.58
N ALA A 35 4.69 5.50 -5.11
CA ALA A 35 4.97 6.75 -5.81
C ALA A 35 5.66 6.49 -7.16
N ASP A 36 6.62 5.56 -7.18
CA ASP A 36 7.31 5.18 -8.42
C ASP A 36 6.36 4.46 -9.39
N LEU A 37 5.48 3.58 -8.88
CA LEU A 37 4.45 2.93 -9.70
C LEU A 37 3.48 3.95 -10.31
N ARG A 38 3.14 5.02 -9.57
CA ARG A 38 2.36 6.15 -10.11
C ARG A 38 3.14 6.96 -11.15
N GLY A 39 4.45 7.06 -10.98
CA GLY A 39 5.36 7.70 -11.94
C GLY A 39 5.64 6.90 -13.21
N GLY A 40 5.04 5.71 -13.36
CA GLY A 40 5.23 4.86 -14.54
C GLY A 40 6.36 3.84 -14.44
N ARG A 41 6.91 3.61 -13.23
CA ARG A 41 7.86 2.51 -13.01
C ARG A 41 7.17 1.17 -13.27
N GLU A 42 7.81 0.32 -14.06
CA GLU A 42 7.36 -1.06 -14.26
C GLU A 42 7.89 -1.95 -13.12
N PRO A 43 7.00 -2.54 -12.29
CA PRO A 43 7.44 -3.49 -11.28
C PRO A 43 7.87 -4.78 -11.95
N GLY A 44 9.06 -5.26 -11.61
CA GLY A 44 9.50 -6.60 -12.01
C GLY A 44 8.62 -7.70 -11.38
N LEU A 45 8.67 -8.91 -11.96
CA LEU A 45 7.92 -10.08 -11.48
C LEU A 45 8.14 -10.36 -9.99
N ASP A 46 9.37 -10.21 -9.51
CA ASP A 46 9.71 -10.43 -8.11
C ASP A 46 8.98 -9.45 -7.17
N MET A 47 8.88 -8.18 -7.59
CA MET A 47 8.15 -7.14 -6.86
C MET A 47 6.65 -7.42 -6.85
N ILE A 48 6.10 -7.83 -8.00
CA ILE A 48 4.69 -8.23 -8.13
C ILE A 48 4.38 -9.36 -7.15
N CYS A 49 5.18 -10.44 -7.16
CA CYS A 49 4.99 -11.59 -6.28
C CYS A 49 5.01 -11.20 -4.80
N ARG A 50 5.96 -10.37 -4.36
CA ARG A 50 6.03 -9.92 -2.96
C ARG A 50 4.81 -9.08 -2.56
N VAL A 51 4.42 -8.15 -3.42
CA VAL A 51 3.26 -7.27 -3.20
C VAL A 51 1.97 -8.09 -3.14
N GLU A 52 1.75 -9.01 -4.07
CA GLU A 52 0.60 -9.90 -4.06
C GLU A 52 0.57 -10.81 -2.83
N HIS A 53 1.72 -11.38 -2.47
CA HIS A 53 1.85 -12.20 -1.28
C HIS A 53 1.50 -11.42 -0.01
N PHE A 54 2.00 -10.19 0.14
CA PHE A 54 1.67 -9.31 1.25
C PHE A 54 0.17 -9.00 1.31
N MET A 55 -0.45 -8.64 0.18
CA MET A 55 -1.90 -8.36 0.12
C MET A 55 -2.74 -9.59 0.51
N ASN A 56 -2.36 -10.78 0.04
CA ASN A 56 -3.05 -12.02 0.37
C ASN A 56 -2.91 -12.37 1.85
N LYS A 57 -1.70 -12.24 2.40
CA LYS A 57 -1.44 -12.46 3.83
C LYS A 57 -2.25 -11.49 4.70
N TRP A 58 -2.22 -10.20 4.39
CA TRP A 58 -2.97 -9.19 5.15
C TRP A 58 -4.48 -9.45 5.10
N ARG A 59 -5.02 -9.85 3.94
CA ARG A 59 -6.45 -10.22 3.82
C ARG A 59 -6.78 -11.46 4.64
N ALA A 60 -5.89 -12.45 4.68
CA ALA A 60 -6.06 -13.64 5.51
C ALA A 60 -6.03 -13.28 7.01
N GLU A 61 -5.07 -12.46 7.43
CA GLU A 61 -4.97 -11.96 8.81
C GLU A 61 -6.18 -11.10 9.20
N ARG A 62 -6.68 -10.28 8.26
CA ARG A 62 -7.90 -9.47 8.46
C ARG A 62 -9.13 -10.35 8.63
N ARG A 63 -9.25 -11.39 7.81
CA ARG A 63 -10.33 -12.39 7.93
C ARG A 63 -10.23 -13.17 9.24
N ALA A 64 -9.01 -13.44 9.72
CA ALA A 64 -8.76 -14.06 11.01
C ALA A 64 -8.96 -13.12 12.21
N GLY A 65 -9.26 -11.83 11.98
CA GLY A 65 -9.48 -10.84 13.03
C GLY A 65 -8.20 -10.34 13.72
N GLN A 66 -7.02 -10.61 13.16
CA GLN A 66 -5.72 -10.34 13.79
C GLN A 66 -5.07 -9.02 13.34
N VAL A 67 -5.75 -8.17 12.58
CA VAL A 67 -5.16 -6.92 12.08
C VAL A 67 -5.23 -5.80 13.12
N ALA A 68 -4.21 -5.73 13.98
CA ALA A 68 -3.86 -4.49 14.62
C ALA A 68 -3.46 -3.46 13.54
N PRO A 69 -3.95 -2.21 13.57
CA PRO A 69 -3.48 -1.19 12.65
C PRO A 69 -1.98 -1.02 12.88
N GLN A 70 -1.17 -1.44 11.90
CA GLN A 70 0.28 -1.22 11.89
C GLN A 70 0.53 0.26 11.59
N GLY A 71 0.10 1.12 12.52
CA GLY A 71 0.30 2.55 12.50
C GLY A 71 1.67 2.84 13.08
N ASP A 72 2.63 3.07 12.22
CA ASP A 72 3.91 3.67 12.59
C ASP A 72 3.64 4.91 13.45
N ARG A 73 4.35 5.09 14.57
CA ARG A 73 4.15 6.24 15.47
C ARG A 73 4.29 7.60 14.74
N ARG A 74 4.86 7.63 13.52
CA ARG A 74 4.92 8.81 12.64
C ARG A 74 3.59 9.20 11.98
N THR A 75 2.57 8.33 11.96
CA THR A 75 1.33 8.53 11.18
C THR A 75 0.45 9.70 11.64
N ARG A 76 0.64 10.27 12.85
CA ARG A 76 -0.09 11.51 13.22
C ARG A 76 0.24 12.69 12.31
N ALA A 77 1.42 12.74 11.69
CA ALA A 77 1.83 13.85 10.83
C ALA A 77 1.24 13.79 9.41
N PHE A 78 0.98 12.60 8.86
CA PHE A 78 0.62 12.43 7.44
C PHE A 78 -0.85 12.79 7.14
N ARG A 79 -1.76 12.71 8.12
CA ARG A 79 -3.19 13.12 7.96
C ARG A 79 -3.36 14.60 7.55
N ARG A 80 -2.31 15.42 7.68
CA ARG A 80 -2.33 16.85 7.34
C ARG A 80 -1.92 17.14 5.88
N ILE A 81 -1.21 16.24 5.19
CA ILE A 81 -0.61 16.54 3.87
C ILE A 81 -1.57 16.26 2.70
N GLU A 82 -2.46 15.27 2.81
CA GLU A 82 -3.35 14.86 1.71
C GLU A 82 -4.70 15.62 1.65
N GLN A 83 -4.95 16.58 2.56
CA GLN A 83 -6.15 17.45 2.52
C GLN A 83 -5.96 18.74 1.72
N GLY A 84 -4.81 18.93 1.05
CA GLY A 84 -4.48 20.17 0.32
C GLY A 84 -4.58 20.11 -1.21
N ALA A 85 -5.01 18.99 -1.81
CA ALA A 85 -4.97 18.78 -3.27
C ALA A 85 -6.35 18.71 -3.93
N GLN A 86 -7.34 19.42 -3.38
CA GLN A 86 -8.59 19.76 -4.06
C GLN A 86 -8.99 21.20 -3.68
N ALA A 87 -8.38 22.18 -4.35
CA ALA A 87 -8.82 23.57 -4.39
C ALA A 87 -8.60 24.09 -5.80
#